data_AF-A0A7S4SYR3-F1
#
_entry.id   AF-A0A7S4SYR3-F1
#
_cell.length_a   1.000
_cell.length_b   1.000
_cell.length_c   1.000
_cell.angle_alpha   90.00
_cell.angle_beta   90.00
_cell.angle_gamma   90.00
#
_symmetry.space_group_name_H-M   'P 1'
#
loop_
_entity.id
_entity.type
_entity.pdbx_description
1 polymer ?
#
loop_
_entity_poly.entity_id
_entity_poly.type
_entity_poly.pdbx_seq_one_letter_code
_entity_poly.pdbx_strand_id
1 'polypeptide(L)'
;QAAEEMGMKVLRVPAYSPFAVAEQAVSLAVTLNRRLHIARSRVRNGNYELSGLVGMDLKGKTVGILGTGKIGQIAAKIFTGFGMELAAYDPYQNDVIKDLGGTYMSVDEVYAKADIISLHVPLMPTTAKMINREAIAKMKPGVILVNVSRGGLVDTDALIEGLSKGVIRACGLDV
;
A
#
# COMPACT_ATOMS: atom_id res chain seq x y z
N GLN A 1 -13.80 -16.46 -25.58
CA GLN A 1 -14.58 -16.08 -26.77
C GLN A 1 -13.76 -16.28 -28.03
N ALA A 2 -13.04 -15.31 -28.59
CA ALA A 2 -12.33 -15.55 -29.87
C ALA A 2 -11.38 -16.77 -29.90
N ALA A 3 -10.57 -16.99 -28.86
CA ALA A 3 -9.68 -18.16 -28.78
C ALA A 3 -10.45 -19.49 -28.66
N GLU A 4 -11.59 -19.48 -28.00
CA GLU A 4 -12.47 -20.63 -27.81
C GLU A 4 -13.19 -21.00 -29.12
N GLU A 5 -13.66 -19.99 -29.87
CA GLU A 5 -14.23 -20.14 -31.22
C GLU A 5 -13.22 -20.75 -32.21
N MET A 6 -11.92 -20.46 -32.04
CA MET A 6 -10.83 -21.02 -32.84
C MET A 6 -10.27 -22.35 -32.32
N GLY A 7 -10.87 -22.95 -31.29
CA GLY A 7 -10.41 -24.21 -30.70
C GLY A 7 -9.03 -24.12 -30.03
N MET A 8 -8.57 -22.91 -29.69
CA MET A 8 -7.27 -22.67 -29.06
C MET A 8 -7.37 -22.71 -27.54
N LYS A 9 -6.51 -23.51 -26.89
CA LYS A 9 -6.40 -23.53 -25.43
C LYS A 9 -5.60 -22.33 -24.93
N VAL A 10 -6.15 -21.61 -23.96
CA VAL A 10 -5.46 -20.49 -23.29
C VAL A 10 -5.07 -20.91 -21.88
N LEU A 11 -3.79 -20.74 -21.56
CA LEU A 11 -3.22 -21.02 -20.24
C LEU A 11 -2.65 -19.73 -19.64
N ARG A 12 -2.58 -19.65 -18.31
CA ARG A 12 -1.94 -18.55 -17.58
C ARG A 12 -1.23 -19.05 -16.34
N VAL A 13 -0.28 -18.26 -15.85
CA VAL A 13 0.22 -18.40 -14.47
C VAL A 13 -0.83 -17.80 -13.54
N PRO A 14 -1.47 -18.59 -12.66
CA PRO A 14 -2.65 -18.13 -11.92
C PRO A 14 -2.30 -17.16 -10.78
N ALA A 15 -1.06 -17.19 -10.28
CA ALA A 15 -0.59 -16.28 -9.24
C ALA A 15 0.93 -16.13 -9.29
N TYR A 16 1.41 -14.90 -9.05
CA TYR A 16 2.81 -14.63 -8.73
C TYR A 16 3.08 -14.96 -7.26
N SER A 17 4.36 -15.04 -6.87
CA SER A 17 4.74 -15.27 -5.47
C SER A 17 4.12 -14.18 -4.58
N PRO A 18 3.25 -14.55 -3.62
CA PRO A 18 2.62 -13.56 -2.75
C PRO A 18 3.64 -12.91 -1.81
N PHE A 19 4.75 -13.59 -1.53
CA PHE A 19 5.88 -13.05 -0.77
C PHE A 19 6.56 -11.90 -1.53
N ALA A 20 6.88 -12.12 -2.81
CA ALA A 20 7.57 -11.10 -3.61
C ALA A 20 6.76 -9.80 -3.70
N VAL A 21 5.44 -9.90 -3.90
CA VAL A 21 4.56 -8.72 -3.97
C VAL A 21 4.43 -8.01 -2.62
N ALA A 22 4.34 -8.78 -1.52
CA ALA A 22 4.28 -8.21 -0.17
C ALA A 22 5.60 -7.52 0.23
N GLU A 23 6.74 -8.15 -0.07
CA GLU A 23 8.07 -7.59 0.15
C GLU A 23 8.29 -6.31 -0.67
N GLN A 24 7.80 -6.26 -1.91
CA GLN A 24 7.84 -5.06 -2.73
C GLN A 24 7.02 -3.92 -2.12
N ALA A 25 5.81 -4.19 -1.62
CA ALA A 25 4.98 -3.18 -0.96
C ALA A 25 5.68 -2.57 0.26
N VAL A 26 6.26 -3.42 1.12
CA VAL A 26 7.01 -2.98 2.30
C VAL A 26 8.26 -2.20 1.88
N SER A 27 8.99 -2.67 0.86
CA SER A 27 10.19 -2.01 0.36
C SER A 27 9.89 -0.62 -0.18
N LEU A 28 8.79 -0.44 -0.91
CA LEU A 28 8.30 0.86 -1.33
C LEU A 28 7.99 1.75 -0.13
N ALA A 29 7.23 1.26 0.85
CA ALA A 29 6.89 2.02 2.05
C ALA A 29 8.14 2.53 2.80
N VAL A 30 9.12 1.65 3.03
CA VAL A 30 10.38 1.99 3.72
C VAL A 30 11.22 2.95 2.89
N THR A 31 11.33 2.72 1.58
CA THR A 31 12.06 3.59 0.64
C THR A 31 11.51 5.01 0.62
N LEU A 32 10.20 5.15 0.67
CA LEU A 32 9.52 6.45 0.71
C LEU A 32 9.67 7.10 2.08
N ASN A 33 9.49 6.35 3.16
CA ASN A 33 9.63 6.84 4.52
C ASN A 33 11.03 7.43 4.75
N ARG A 34 12.09 6.70 4.38
CA ARG A 34 13.49 7.10 4.56
C ARG A 34 14.07 7.88 3.36
N ARG A 35 13.23 8.18 2.35
CA ARG A 35 13.60 8.90 1.12
C ARG A 35 14.87 8.33 0.45
N LEU A 36 15.03 7.01 0.46
CA LEU A 36 16.24 6.33 -0.02
C LEU A 36 16.49 6.60 -1.52
N HIS A 37 15.43 6.78 -2.30
CA HIS A 37 15.51 7.15 -3.71
C HIS A 37 16.19 8.53 -3.91
N ILE A 38 15.93 9.50 -3.03
CA ILE A 38 16.59 10.81 -3.02
C ILE A 38 18.03 10.67 -2.51
N ALA A 39 18.21 9.98 -1.39
CA ALA A 39 19.53 9.75 -0.78
C ALA A 39 20.51 9.11 -1.76
N ARG A 40 20.06 8.06 -2.48
CA ARG A 40 20.84 7.39 -3.53
C ARG A 40 21.29 8.35 -4.62
N SER A 41 20.39 9.22 -5.09
CA SER A 41 20.71 10.21 -6.13
C SER A 41 21.78 11.22 -5.65
N ARG A 42 21.64 11.70 -4.40
CA ARG A 42 22.61 12.63 -3.78
C ARG A 42 24.00 11.99 -3.67
N VAL A 43 24.09 10.80 -3.07
CA VAL A 43 25.36 10.10 -2.85
C VAL A 43 26.07 9.81 -4.17
N ARG A 44 25.33 9.41 -5.22
CA ARG A 44 25.90 9.19 -6.55
C ARG A 44 26.55 10.45 -7.15
N ASN A 45 26.07 11.62 -6.76
CA ASN A 45 26.59 12.92 -7.22
C ASN A 45 27.58 13.54 -6.21
N GLY A 46 28.08 12.77 -5.23
CA GLY A 46 29.00 13.27 -4.20
C GLY A 46 28.36 14.20 -3.16
N ASN A 47 27.02 14.29 -3.13
CA ASN A 47 26.29 15.05 -2.12
C ASN A 47 25.86 14.12 -0.97
N TYR A 48 26.25 14.44 0.26
CA TYR A 48 25.94 13.67 1.48
C TYR A 48 24.98 14.38 2.43
N GLU A 49 24.34 15.46 1.97
CA GLU A 49 23.41 16.24 2.78
C GLU A 49 22.18 15.40 3.18
N LEU A 50 21.83 15.46 4.47
CA LEU A 50 20.68 14.75 5.06
C LEU A 50 19.41 15.62 5.16
N SER A 51 19.51 16.90 4.82
CA SER A 51 18.38 17.83 4.89
C SER A 51 17.22 17.32 4.03
N GLY A 52 16.02 17.29 4.60
CA GLY A 52 14.85 16.75 3.93
C GLY A 52 14.90 15.23 3.68
N LEU A 53 15.73 14.45 4.39
CA LEU A 53 15.68 12.97 4.35
C LEU A 53 15.01 12.36 5.60
N VAL A 54 14.62 13.19 6.58
CA VAL A 54 14.03 12.74 7.84
C VAL A 54 12.70 12.00 7.58
N GLY A 55 12.66 10.75 8.00
CA GLY A 55 11.47 9.90 7.99
C GLY A 55 10.72 9.91 9.31
N MET A 56 9.89 8.90 9.51
CA MET A 56 9.32 8.55 10.81
C MET A 56 9.83 7.17 11.25
N ASP A 57 9.91 6.95 12.55
CA ASP A 57 10.07 5.60 13.08
C ASP A 57 8.78 4.82 12.90
N LEU A 58 8.88 3.60 12.39
CA LEU A 58 7.71 2.74 12.13
C LEU A 58 7.17 2.13 13.42
N LYS A 59 8.01 1.90 14.42
CA LYS A 59 7.58 1.34 15.71
C LYS A 59 6.50 2.22 16.36
N GLY A 60 5.39 1.61 16.75
CA GLY A 60 4.24 2.31 17.34
C GLY A 60 3.46 3.21 16.38
N LYS A 61 3.71 3.11 15.07
CA LYS A 61 2.85 3.71 14.03
C LYS A 61 1.86 2.67 13.53
N THR A 62 0.77 3.12 12.91
CA THR A 62 -0.28 2.24 12.41
C THR A 62 -0.09 1.97 10.93
N VAL A 63 -0.10 0.70 10.52
CA VAL A 63 -0.26 0.28 9.12
C VAL A 63 -1.72 -0.08 8.86
N GLY A 64 -2.27 0.48 7.78
CA GLY A 64 -3.55 0.13 7.20
C GLY A 64 -3.38 -0.88 6.08
N ILE A 65 -3.88 -2.10 6.25
CA ILE A 65 -3.90 -3.14 5.22
C ILE A 65 -5.32 -3.25 4.66
N LEU A 66 -5.50 -2.81 3.41
CA LEU A 66 -6.75 -3.01 2.68
C LEU A 66 -6.62 -4.27 1.82
N GLY A 67 -7.39 -5.30 2.15
CA GLY A 67 -7.31 -6.64 1.57
C GLY A 67 -6.39 -7.55 2.38
N THR A 68 -6.95 -8.61 2.98
CA THR A 68 -6.25 -9.55 3.86
C THR A 68 -6.14 -10.95 3.28
N GLY A 69 -6.16 -11.04 1.95
CA GLY A 69 -5.80 -12.25 1.21
C GLY A 69 -4.32 -12.62 1.37
N LYS A 70 -3.83 -13.55 0.53
CA LYS A 70 -2.46 -14.10 0.64
C LYS A 70 -1.35 -13.06 0.71
N ILE A 71 -1.44 -11.98 -0.07
CA ILE A 71 -0.41 -10.92 -0.10
C ILE A 71 -0.55 -10.03 1.13
N GLY A 72 -1.77 -9.57 1.44
CA GLY A 72 -2.03 -8.67 2.56
C GLY A 72 -1.62 -9.23 3.92
N GLN A 73 -1.88 -10.52 4.19
CA GLN A 73 -1.45 -11.16 5.44
C GLN A 73 0.08 -11.25 5.58
N ILE A 74 0.80 -11.43 4.47
CA ILE A 74 2.27 -11.49 4.48
C ILE A 74 2.82 -10.08 4.70
N ALA A 75 2.30 -9.08 3.99
CA ALA A 75 2.67 -7.68 4.19
C ALA A 75 2.41 -7.25 5.64
N ALA A 76 1.23 -7.59 6.19
CA ALA A 76 0.88 -7.36 7.58
C ALA A 76 1.92 -7.94 8.55
N LYS A 77 2.31 -9.21 8.36
CA LYS A 77 3.35 -9.86 9.18
C LYS A 77 4.71 -9.14 9.12
N ILE A 78 5.10 -8.63 7.96
CA ILE A 78 6.36 -7.89 7.82
C ILE A 78 6.27 -6.53 8.52
N PHE A 79 5.15 -5.79 8.33
CA PHE A 79 4.95 -4.50 8.99
C PHE A 79 4.87 -4.62 10.51
N THR A 80 4.19 -5.63 11.07
CA THR A 80 4.18 -5.87 12.52
C THR A 80 5.55 -6.28 13.04
N GLY A 81 6.41 -6.87 12.20
CA GLY A 81 7.83 -7.10 12.50
C GLY A 81 8.63 -5.81 12.78
N PHE A 82 8.21 -4.66 12.24
CA PHE A 82 8.77 -3.35 12.61
C PHE A 82 8.18 -2.77 13.91
N GLY A 83 7.25 -3.49 14.55
CA GLY A 83 6.52 -3.03 15.73
C GLY A 83 5.40 -2.04 15.40
N MET A 84 4.82 -2.10 14.20
CA MET A 84 3.64 -1.32 13.82
C MET A 84 2.36 -1.94 14.38
N GLU A 85 1.38 -1.08 14.69
CA GLU A 85 0.00 -1.50 14.95
C GLU A 85 -0.71 -1.80 13.63
N LEU A 86 -1.59 -2.81 13.62
CA LEU A 86 -2.22 -3.31 12.40
C LEU A 86 -3.72 -2.98 12.37
N ALA A 87 -4.10 -2.05 11.49
CA ALA A 87 -5.47 -1.76 11.12
C ALA A 87 -5.79 -2.46 9.80
N ALA A 88 -6.81 -3.33 9.77
CA ALA A 88 -7.12 -4.13 8.59
C ALA A 88 -8.56 -3.92 8.12
N TYR A 89 -8.76 -4.04 6.82
CA TYR A 89 -10.09 -4.17 6.22
C TYR A 89 -10.08 -5.27 5.16
N ASP A 90 -11.08 -6.15 5.25
CA ASP A 90 -11.46 -7.08 4.20
C ASP A 90 -12.93 -7.47 4.45
N PRO A 91 -13.76 -7.64 3.42
CA PRO A 91 -15.10 -8.23 3.58
C PRO A 91 -15.08 -9.60 4.28
N TYR A 92 -13.99 -10.36 4.13
CA TYR A 92 -13.79 -11.66 4.75
C TYR A 92 -12.60 -11.62 5.70
N GLN A 93 -12.88 -11.67 7.00
CA GLN A 93 -11.83 -11.64 8.02
C GLN A 93 -10.98 -12.91 7.97
N ASN A 94 -9.68 -12.71 8.05
CA ASN A 94 -8.63 -13.72 8.14
C ASN A 94 -8.06 -13.78 9.55
N ASP A 95 -8.05 -14.96 10.18
CA ASP A 95 -7.56 -15.16 11.54
C ASP A 95 -6.06 -14.89 11.70
N VAL A 96 -5.25 -15.04 10.63
CA VAL A 96 -3.82 -14.67 10.64
C VAL A 96 -3.63 -13.20 11.03
N ILE A 97 -4.54 -12.31 10.61
CA ILE A 97 -4.47 -10.89 10.98
C ILE A 97 -4.76 -10.69 12.46
N LYS A 98 -5.70 -11.45 13.04
CA LYS A 98 -6.04 -11.38 14.46
C LYS A 98 -4.89 -11.92 15.32
N ASP A 99 -4.25 -13.01 14.88
CA ASP A 99 -3.09 -13.61 15.55
C ASP A 99 -1.88 -12.67 15.58
N LEU A 100 -1.77 -11.78 14.58
CA LEU A 100 -0.78 -10.71 14.54
C LEU A 100 -1.14 -9.50 15.42
N GLY A 101 -2.24 -9.55 16.17
CA GLY A 101 -2.76 -8.44 16.97
C GLY A 101 -3.48 -7.36 16.15
N GLY A 102 -3.85 -7.68 14.91
CA GLY A 102 -4.55 -6.76 14.02
C GLY A 102 -6.03 -6.59 14.36
N THR A 103 -6.53 -5.38 14.16
CA THR A 103 -7.95 -5.04 14.35
C THR A 103 -8.62 -4.84 13.00
N TYR A 104 -9.67 -5.61 12.72
CA TYR A 104 -10.55 -5.33 11.59
C TYR A 104 -11.44 -4.14 11.90
N MET A 105 -11.51 -3.18 10.97
CA MET A 105 -12.34 -1.99 11.08
C MET A 105 -12.86 -1.59 9.70
N SER A 106 -13.76 -0.62 9.62
CA SER A 106 -14.23 -0.08 8.34
C SER A 106 -13.09 0.59 7.56
N VAL A 107 -13.25 0.70 6.23
CA VAL A 107 -12.28 1.37 5.37
C VAL A 107 -11.97 2.79 5.84
N ASP A 108 -13.01 3.54 6.23
CA ASP A 108 -12.87 4.92 6.73
C ASP A 108 -12.08 4.99 8.03
N GLU A 109 -12.26 4.03 8.94
CA GLU A 109 -11.47 3.94 10.17
C GLU A 109 -10.00 3.60 9.89
N VAL A 110 -9.73 2.76 8.87
CA VAL A 110 -8.35 2.49 8.42
C VAL A 110 -7.72 3.79 7.92
N TYR A 111 -8.42 4.56 7.08
CA TYR A 111 -7.93 5.84 6.57
C TYR A 111 -7.58 6.81 7.69
N ALA A 112 -8.46 6.93 8.70
CA ALA A 112 -8.27 7.86 9.80
C ALA A 112 -7.13 7.49 10.76
N LYS A 113 -6.71 6.22 10.82
CA LYS A 113 -5.70 5.75 11.78
C LYS A 113 -4.31 5.51 11.17
N ALA A 114 -4.26 5.07 9.92
CA ALA A 114 -3.03 4.59 9.30
C ALA A 114 -2.01 5.70 9.00
N ASP A 115 -0.75 5.48 9.37
CA ASP A 115 0.40 6.25 8.92
C ASP A 115 0.93 5.75 7.57
N ILE A 116 0.71 4.46 7.28
CA ILE A 116 0.98 3.81 6.00
C ILE A 116 -0.27 3.05 5.57
N ILE A 117 -0.80 3.29 4.36
CA ILE A 117 -1.89 2.50 3.78
C ILE A 117 -1.34 1.67 2.63
N SER A 118 -1.52 0.35 2.66
CA SER A 118 -1.08 -0.58 1.62
C SER A 118 -2.27 -1.33 1.01
N LEU A 119 -2.39 -1.27 -0.32
CA LEU A 119 -3.48 -1.87 -1.09
C LEU A 119 -3.12 -3.27 -1.59
N HIS A 120 -3.93 -4.25 -1.17
CA HIS A 120 -3.84 -5.66 -1.55
C HIS A 120 -5.21 -6.23 -1.98
N VAL A 121 -6.03 -5.38 -2.61
CA VAL A 121 -7.37 -5.73 -3.10
C VAL A 121 -7.41 -5.89 -4.62
N PRO A 122 -8.28 -6.75 -5.17
CA PRO A 122 -8.50 -6.81 -6.60
C PRO A 122 -9.25 -5.57 -7.10
N LEU A 123 -9.04 -5.21 -8.37
CA LEU A 123 -9.85 -4.19 -9.06
C LEU A 123 -11.19 -4.79 -9.47
N MET A 124 -12.26 -4.26 -8.88
CA MET A 124 -13.65 -4.61 -9.12
C MET A 124 -14.46 -3.31 -9.23
N PRO A 125 -15.69 -3.33 -9.78
CA PRO A 125 -16.53 -2.13 -9.78
C PRO A 125 -16.71 -1.48 -8.40
N THR A 126 -16.70 -2.28 -7.34
CA THR A 126 -16.82 -1.83 -5.94
C THR A 126 -15.54 -1.25 -5.34
N THR A 127 -14.37 -1.56 -5.91
CA THR A 127 -13.05 -1.08 -5.43
C THR A 127 -12.40 -0.10 -6.40
N ALA A 128 -13.00 0.10 -7.58
CA ALA A 128 -12.57 1.09 -8.55
C ALA A 128 -12.59 2.48 -7.90
N LYS A 129 -11.46 3.19 -8.01
CA LYS A 129 -11.26 4.52 -7.41
C LYS A 129 -11.59 4.57 -5.91
N MET A 130 -11.38 3.48 -5.18
CA MET A 130 -11.54 3.49 -3.72
C MET A 130 -10.66 4.54 -3.04
N ILE A 131 -9.51 4.87 -3.64
CA ILE A 131 -8.71 6.04 -3.25
C ILE A 131 -9.12 7.21 -4.15
N ASN A 132 -10.17 7.92 -3.75
CA ASN A 132 -10.69 9.14 -4.36
C ASN A 132 -10.50 10.36 -3.42
N ARG A 133 -11.08 11.51 -3.77
CA ARG A 133 -10.94 12.74 -2.98
C ARG A 133 -11.52 12.60 -1.57
N GLU A 134 -12.66 11.93 -1.47
CA GLU A 134 -13.36 11.68 -0.21
C GLU A 134 -12.55 10.76 0.70
N ALA A 135 -11.93 9.71 0.14
CA ALA A 135 -11.04 8.82 0.86
C ALA A 135 -9.80 9.56 1.36
N ILE A 136 -9.14 10.32 0.48
CA ILE A 136 -7.94 11.09 0.82
C ILE A 136 -8.23 12.13 1.92
N ALA A 137 -9.39 12.78 1.89
CA ALA A 137 -9.80 13.74 2.91
C ALA A 137 -9.96 13.13 4.32
N LYS A 138 -10.18 11.81 4.41
CA LYS A 138 -10.28 11.08 5.69
C LYS A 138 -8.93 10.56 6.18
N MET A 139 -7.87 10.64 5.37
CA MET A 139 -6.56 10.13 5.73
C MET A 139 -5.84 11.05 6.72
N LYS A 140 -4.93 10.48 7.51
CA LYS A 140 -4.01 11.27 8.32
C LYS A 140 -3.15 12.18 7.44
N PRO A 141 -2.92 13.45 7.83
CA PRO A 141 -1.94 14.29 7.17
C PRO A 141 -0.56 13.65 7.18
N GLY A 142 0.07 13.56 6.01
CA GLY A 142 1.37 12.95 5.83
C GLY A 142 1.35 11.42 5.75
N VAL A 143 0.22 10.80 5.39
CA VAL A 143 0.17 9.34 5.15
C VAL A 143 1.06 8.91 3.98
N ILE A 144 1.62 7.72 4.04
CA ILE A 144 2.28 7.06 2.91
C ILE A 144 1.30 6.07 2.28
N LEU A 145 1.03 6.22 0.98
CA LEU A 145 0.16 5.31 0.23
C LEU A 145 0.98 4.34 -0.61
N VAL A 146 0.68 3.04 -0.57
CA VAL A 146 1.34 2.01 -1.38
C VAL A 146 0.30 1.22 -2.18
N ASN A 147 0.48 1.15 -3.49
CA ASN A 147 -0.34 0.35 -4.39
C ASN A 147 0.52 -0.57 -5.25
N VAL A 148 0.53 -1.86 -4.88
CA VAL A 148 1.11 -2.96 -5.66
C VAL A 148 0.04 -3.84 -6.31
N SER A 149 -1.21 -3.34 -6.36
CA SER A 149 -2.37 -4.09 -6.86
C SER A 149 -2.71 -3.68 -8.30
N ARG A 150 -3.61 -2.72 -8.50
CA ARG A 150 -4.04 -2.24 -9.83
C ARG A 150 -4.18 -0.71 -9.80
N GLY A 151 -3.78 -0.02 -10.87
CA GLY A 151 -3.85 1.43 -10.95
C GLY A 151 -5.27 1.99 -10.79
N GLY A 152 -6.28 1.29 -11.35
CA GLY A 152 -7.68 1.70 -11.28
C GLY A 152 -8.33 1.72 -9.89
N LEU A 153 -7.60 1.29 -8.83
CA LEU A 153 -8.03 1.46 -7.44
C LEU A 153 -7.87 2.92 -6.96
N VAL A 154 -7.06 3.70 -7.67
CA VAL A 154 -6.71 5.08 -7.30
C VAL A 154 -7.23 6.02 -8.38
N ASP A 155 -7.94 7.07 -7.96
CA ASP A 155 -8.22 8.21 -8.83
C ASP A 155 -6.95 9.07 -8.94
N THR A 156 -6.34 9.08 -10.12
CA THR A 156 -5.06 9.75 -10.35
C THR A 156 -5.10 11.24 -10.06
N ASP A 157 -6.20 11.93 -10.42
CA ASP A 157 -6.33 13.37 -10.18
C ASP A 157 -6.44 13.66 -8.69
N ALA A 158 -7.21 12.83 -7.97
CA ALA A 158 -7.31 12.92 -6.51
C ALA A 158 -5.95 12.67 -5.84
N LEU A 159 -5.19 11.68 -6.32
CA LEU A 159 -3.85 11.38 -5.80
C LEU A 159 -2.89 12.57 -5.99
N ILE A 160 -2.84 13.15 -7.19
CA ILE A 160 -2.01 14.32 -7.50
C ILE A 160 -2.37 15.49 -6.58
N GLU A 161 -3.67 15.76 -6.41
CA GLU A 161 -4.15 16.80 -5.50
C GLU A 161 -3.75 16.52 -4.05
N GLY A 162 -3.90 15.28 -3.58
CA GLY A 162 -3.52 14.85 -2.23
C GLY A 162 -2.03 14.98 -1.94
N LEU A 163 -1.18 14.68 -2.94
CA LEU A 163 0.27 14.89 -2.87
C LEU A 163 0.62 16.38 -2.83
N SER A 164 0.02 17.18 -3.72
CA SER A 164 0.28 18.62 -3.79
C SER A 164 -0.13 19.35 -2.50
N LYS A 165 -1.18 18.88 -1.83
CA LYS A 165 -1.65 19.44 -0.54
C LYS A 165 -0.89 18.87 0.68
N GLY A 166 -0.02 17.89 0.48
CA GLY A 166 0.74 17.24 1.56
C GLY A 166 -0.08 16.32 2.46
N VAL A 167 -1.35 16.06 2.12
CA VAL A 167 -2.17 15.05 2.83
C VAL A 167 -1.52 13.67 2.65
N ILE A 168 -1.12 13.34 1.43
CA ILE A 168 -0.25 12.21 1.14
C ILE A 168 1.17 12.75 1.05
N ARG A 169 2.07 12.31 1.94
CA ARG A 169 3.49 12.75 1.87
C ARG A 169 4.27 12.07 0.77
N ALA A 170 3.86 10.86 0.40
CA ALA A 170 4.54 10.01 -0.57
C ALA A 170 3.62 8.88 -1.03
N CYS A 171 3.74 8.48 -2.29
CA CYS A 171 3.06 7.30 -2.83
C CYS A 171 4.04 6.36 -3.53
N GLY A 172 3.85 5.05 -3.36
CA GLY A 172 4.60 3.99 -4.05
C GLY A 172 3.67 3.20 -4.94
N LEU A 173 3.90 3.23 -6.25
CA LEU A 173 3.06 2.59 -7.26
C LEU A 173 3.92 1.60 -8.06
N ASP A 174 3.45 0.35 -8.18
CA ASP A 174 4.07 -0.70 -9.02
C ASP A 174 3.22 -1.03 -10.26
N VAL A 175 2.21 -0.19 -10.52
CA VAL A 175 1.20 -0.26 -11.59
C VAL A 175 0.79 1.11 -12.08
#